data_AF-A0A6N7R2H4-F1
#
_entry.id   AF-A0A6N7R2H4-F1
#
_cell.length_a   1.000
_cell.length_b   1.000
_cell.length_c   1.000
_cell.angle_alpha   90.00
_cell.angle_beta   90.00
_cell.angle_gamma   90.00
#
_symmetry.space_group_name_H-M   'P 1'
#
loop_
_entity.id
_entity.type
_entity.pdbx_description
1 polymer ?
#
loop_
_entity_poly.entity_id
_entity_poly.type
_entity_poly.pdbx_seq_one_letter_code
_entity_poly.pdbx_strand_id
1 'polypeptide(L)'
;MSEKVKLTREYAHLIESFTEDFSMNFNKMPFETFVEALKNGYEVEEEWKEGDWVTDPKTGRVAQIDQRGYDGEKAWVDDEEFNFFMNPRHSTEQEIAQEKERRFFARHDRDAWELRKGDLLHENRASFTVDITLENSVKFEENQLIFGWDKIKKNFKVACFVEDRLDNAN
;
A
#
# COMPACT_ATOMS: atom_id res chain seq x y z
N MET A 1 27.15 -0.24 -41.04
CA MET A 1 28.35 -0.84 -40.43
C MET A 1 29.13 0.29 -39.79
N SER A 2 29.27 0.31 -38.47
CA SER A 2 30.13 1.30 -37.80
C SER A 2 31.61 0.97 -38.07
N GLU A 3 32.42 2.00 -38.23
CA GLU A 3 33.86 1.84 -38.42
C GLU A 3 34.50 1.37 -37.09
N LYS A 4 35.41 0.40 -37.15
CA LYS A 4 36.07 -0.11 -35.94
C LYS A 4 37.03 0.94 -35.38
N VAL A 5 36.88 1.27 -34.10
CA VAL A 5 37.82 2.16 -33.38
C VAL A 5 39.13 1.41 -33.14
N LYS A 6 40.26 2.03 -33.51
CA LYS A 6 41.60 1.49 -33.20
C LYS A 6 42.00 1.92 -31.80
N LEU A 7 42.38 0.96 -30.96
CA LEU A 7 42.80 1.18 -29.58
C LEU A 7 44.27 0.82 -29.38
N THR A 8 44.91 1.44 -28.38
CA THR A 8 46.22 1.00 -27.89
C THR A 8 46.07 -0.31 -27.12
N ARG A 9 47.18 -1.04 -26.92
CA ARG A 9 47.17 -2.26 -26.10
C ARG A 9 46.71 -2.00 -24.66
N GLU A 10 47.12 -0.87 -24.09
CA GLU A 10 46.73 -0.45 -22.75
C GLU A 10 45.20 -0.27 -22.64
N TYR A 11 44.58 0.43 -23.61
CA TYR A 11 43.13 0.60 -23.62
C TYR A 11 42.37 -0.69 -23.94
N ALA A 12 42.92 -1.58 -24.77
CA ALA A 12 42.32 -2.89 -24.99
C ALA A 12 42.26 -3.70 -23.68
N HIS A 13 43.36 -3.71 -22.92
CA HIS A 13 43.41 -4.42 -21.65
C HIS A 13 42.44 -3.83 -20.60
N LEU A 14 42.32 -2.49 -20.56
CA LEU A 14 41.36 -1.80 -19.70
C LEU A 14 39.90 -2.15 -20.03
N ILE A 15 39.56 -2.26 -21.32
CA ILE A 15 38.20 -2.64 -21.75
C ILE A 15 37.92 -4.10 -21.40
N GLU A 16 38.89 -5.00 -21.60
CA GLU A 16 38.76 -6.41 -21.24
C GLU A 16 38.51 -6.57 -19.74
N SER A 17 39.32 -5.93 -18.88
CA SER A 17 39.14 -6.00 -17.43
C SER A 17 37.79 -5.44 -16.99
N PHE A 18 37.37 -4.30 -17.55
CA PHE A 18 36.06 -3.72 -17.26
C PHE A 18 34.91 -4.63 -17.68
N THR A 19 35.02 -5.30 -18.84
CA THR A 19 33.97 -6.20 -19.34
C THR A 19 33.82 -7.45 -18.47
N GLU A 20 34.95 -8.00 -17.99
CA GLU A 20 34.96 -9.12 -17.04
C GLU A 20 34.35 -8.71 -15.69
N ASP A 21 34.78 -7.59 -15.12
CA ASP A 21 34.24 -7.05 -13.87
C ASP A 21 32.76 -6.73 -13.99
N PHE A 22 32.33 -6.15 -15.12
CA PHE A 22 30.94 -5.85 -15.41
C PHE A 22 30.11 -7.13 -15.44
N SER A 23 30.58 -8.16 -16.16
CA SER A 23 29.89 -9.44 -16.26
C SER A 23 29.75 -10.13 -14.90
N MET A 24 30.77 -10.04 -14.04
CA MET A 24 30.73 -10.63 -12.70
C MET A 24 29.77 -9.91 -11.74
N ASN A 25 29.73 -8.57 -11.79
CA ASN A 25 29.01 -7.76 -10.80
C ASN A 25 27.59 -7.33 -11.25
N PHE A 26 27.36 -7.20 -12.55
CA PHE A 26 26.12 -6.68 -13.14
C PHE A 26 25.33 -7.75 -13.89
N ASN A 27 25.32 -8.99 -13.38
CA ASN A 27 24.66 -10.18 -13.95
C ASN A 27 23.17 -10.01 -14.36
N LYS A 28 22.52 -8.91 -14.00
CA LYS A 28 21.12 -8.61 -14.33
C LYS A 28 20.95 -7.68 -15.55
N MET A 29 22.03 -7.09 -16.08
CA MET A 29 21.97 -6.16 -17.21
C MET A 29 22.96 -6.57 -18.32
N PRO A 30 22.51 -6.78 -19.57
CA PRO A 30 23.41 -7.03 -20.70
C PRO A 30 24.38 -5.85 -20.93
N PHE A 31 25.63 -6.14 -21.29
CA PHE A 31 26.66 -5.12 -21.52
C PHE A 31 26.27 -4.16 -22.66
N GLU A 32 25.63 -4.67 -23.72
CA GLU A 32 25.15 -3.83 -24.81
C GLU A 32 24.12 -2.79 -24.32
N THR A 33 23.20 -3.19 -23.43
CA THR A 33 22.21 -2.29 -22.83
C THR A 33 22.88 -1.19 -22.02
N PHE A 34 23.90 -1.54 -21.23
CA PHE A 34 24.67 -0.56 -20.46
C PHE A 34 25.39 0.46 -21.35
N VAL A 35 26.05 0.00 -22.42
CA VAL A 35 26.74 0.88 -23.37
C VAL A 35 25.75 1.81 -24.09
N GLU A 36 24.59 1.31 -24.50
CA GLU A 36 23.56 2.14 -25.13
C GLU A 36 22.96 3.18 -24.16
N ALA A 37 22.74 2.81 -22.89
CA ALA A 37 22.30 3.74 -21.85
C ALA A 37 23.32 4.87 -21.60
N LEU A 38 24.62 4.57 -21.64
CA LEU A 38 25.67 5.60 -21.52
C LEU A 38 25.74 6.54 -22.73
N LYS A 39 25.51 6.03 -23.93
CA LYS A 39 25.57 6.83 -25.17
C LYS A 39 24.36 7.74 -25.35
N ASN A 40 23.17 7.20 -25.11
CA ASN A 40 21.90 7.84 -25.47
C ASN A 40 21.21 8.48 -24.25
N GLY A 41 21.73 8.24 -23.04
CA GLY A 41 20.98 8.46 -21.81
C GLY A 41 20.01 7.31 -21.53
N TYR A 42 19.36 7.35 -20.38
CA TYR A 42 18.34 6.38 -19.98
C TYR A 42 17.24 7.08 -19.19
N GLU A 43 16.03 6.52 -19.25
CA GLU A 43 14.92 6.87 -18.38
C GLU A 43 14.71 5.71 -17.41
N VAL A 44 14.52 6.03 -16.14
CA VAL A 44 14.18 5.03 -15.12
C VAL A 44 12.67 4.98 -15.04
N GLU A 45 12.07 3.85 -15.37
CA GLU A 45 10.67 3.62 -15.01
C GLU A 45 10.58 3.56 -13.49
N GLU A 46 9.88 4.51 -12.89
CA GLU A 46 9.59 4.48 -11.47
C GLU A 46 8.75 3.24 -11.19
N GLU A 47 9.37 2.25 -10.54
CA GLU A 47 8.68 1.03 -10.12
C GLU A 47 7.56 1.35 -9.11
N TRP A 48 7.65 2.50 -8.43
CA TRP A 48 6.81 2.94 -7.33
C TRP A 48 6.54 4.44 -7.44
N LYS A 49 5.29 4.87 -7.21
CA LYS A 49 4.92 6.30 -7.20
C LYS A 49 4.12 6.69 -5.95
N GLU A 50 4.08 7.99 -5.66
CA GLU A 50 3.24 8.54 -4.60
C GLU A 50 1.80 8.01 -4.69
N GLY A 51 1.26 7.59 -3.54
CA GLY A 51 -0.08 7.04 -3.41
C GLY A 51 -0.20 5.54 -3.64
N ASP A 52 0.84 4.87 -4.15
CA ASP A 52 0.85 3.41 -4.25
C ASP A 52 0.79 2.76 -2.86
N TRP A 53 0.07 1.65 -2.77
CA TRP A 53 -0.07 0.89 -1.52
C TRP A 53 0.99 -0.19 -1.42
N VAL A 54 1.64 -0.22 -0.27
CA VAL A 54 2.85 -1.00 -0.05
C VAL A 54 2.79 -1.73 1.27
N THR A 55 3.32 -2.95 1.29
CA THR A 55 3.36 -3.80 2.48
C THR A 55 4.80 -4.06 2.88
N ASP A 56 5.13 -3.82 4.14
CA ASP A 56 6.39 -4.29 4.73
C ASP A 56 6.35 -5.82 4.86
N PRO A 57 7.20 -6.57 4.14
CA PRO A 57 7.20 -8.03 4.22
C PRO A 57 7.59 -8.58 5.60
N LYS A 58 8.23 -7.79 6.47
CA LYS A 58 8.66 -8.22 7.80
C LYS A 58 7.53 -8.12 8.83
N THR A 59 6.81 -7.01 8.83
CA THR A 59 5.76 -6.72 9.83
C THR A 59 4.35 -6.98 9.32
N GLY A 60 4.17 -7.04 7.99
CA GLY A 60 2.84 -7.11 7.37
C GLY A 60 2.09 -5.78 7.38
N ARG A 61 2.73 -4.68 7.81
CA ARG A 61 2.10 -3.35 7.82
C ARG A 61 1.87 -2.82 6.41
N VAL A 62 0.74 -2.15 6.23
CA VAL A 62 0.27 -1.63 4.96
C VAL A 62 0.20 -0.10 5.06
N ALA A 63 0.80 0.61 4.11
CA ALA A 63 0.77 2.07 4.06
C ALA A 63 0.81 2.56 2.61
N GLN A 64 0.61 3.86 2.39
CA GLN A 64 0.78 4.49 1.08
C GLN A 64 2.14 5.18 1.00
N ILE A 65 2.75 5.17 -0.17
CA ILE A 65 3.94 5.97 -0.44
C ILE A 65 3.57 7.45 -0.40
N ASP A 66 4.34 8.25 0.32
CA ASP A 66 4.15 9.70 0.37
C ASP A 66 4.99 10.45 -0.68
N GLN A 67 4.90 11.79 -0.67
CA GLN A 67 5.58 12.69 -1.60
C GLN A 67 7.12 12.54 -1.65
N ARG A 68 7.75 11.87 -0.68
CA ARG A 68 9.20 11.59 -0.69
C ARG A 68 9.56 10.43 -1.61
N GLY A 69 8.61 9.55 -1.93
CA GLY A 69 8.73 8.54 -2.99
C GLY A 69 9.43 7.24 -2.58
N TYR A 70 10.19 6.67 -3.53
CA TYR A 70 10.99 5.45 -3.39
C TYR A 70 12.38 5.68 -3.99
N ASP A 71 13.45 5.33 -3.27
CA ASP A 71 14.84 5.55 -3.71
C ASP A 71 15.54 4.28 -4.25
N GLY A 72 14.82 3.17 -4.39
CA GLY A 72 15.39 1.88 -4.78
C GLY A 72 15.69 0.94 -3.60
N GLU A 73 15.67 1.45 -2.36
CA GLU A 73 15.86 0.64 -1.14
C GLU A 73 14.70 0.86 -0.15
N LYS A 74 14.19 2.10 -0.08
CA LYS A 74 13.25 2.57 0.92
C LYS A 74 12.07 3.27 0.27
N ALA A 75 10.86 2.88 0.67
CA ALA A 75 9.66 3.66 0.38
C ALA A 75 9.30 4.48 1.61
N TRP A 76 9.23 5.80 1.47
CA TRP A 76 8.69 6.66 2.51
C TRP A 76 7.17 6.58 2.50
N VAL A 77 6.58 6.39 3.67
CA VAL A 77 5.16 6.07 3.78
C VAL A 77 4.42 7.02 4.72
N ASP A 78 3.11 7.09 4.53
CA ASP A 78 2.17 7.88 5.33
C ASP A 78 1.72 7.18 6.62
N ASP A 79 2.65 6.47 7.28
CA ASP A 79 2.40 5.78 8.55
C ASP A 79 2.95 6.61 9.72
N GLU A 80 2.15 6.78 10.77
CA GLU A 80 2.50 7.61 11.92
C GLU A 80 3.60 6.99 12.80
N GLU A 81 3.74 5.67 12.78
CA GLU A 81 4.71 4.93 13.58
C GLU A 81 6.01 4.67 12.79
N PHE A 82 5.89 4.49 11.48
CA PHE A 82 7.00 4.18 10.58
C PHE A 82 7.15 5.20 9.46
N ASN A 83 8.27 5.91 9.43
CA ASN A 83 8.54 6.89 8.38
C ASN A 83 8.89 6.27 7.00
N PHE A 84 9.24 4.98 6.95
CA PHE A 84 9.58 4.27 5.71
C PHE A 84 9.57 2.74 5.89
N PHE A 85 9.46 2.01 4.77
CA PHE A 85 9.65 0.56 4.69
C PHE A 85 10.89 0.19 3.86
N MET A 86 11.62 -0.84 4.28
CA MET A 86 12.81 -1.37 3.58
C MET A 86 12.42 -2.55 2.68
N ASN A 87 12.80 -2.52 1.40
CA ASN A 87 12.42 -3.56 0.42
C ASN A 87 10.93 -3.92 0.47
N PRO A 88 10.03 -2.93 0.38
CA PRO A 88 8.59 -3.19 0.42
C PRO A 88 8.15 -4.02 -0.80
N ARG A 89 6.94 -4.58 -0.72
CA ARG A 89 6.22 -5.12 -1.90
C ARG A 89 4.91 -4.38 -2.13
N HIS A 90 4.33 -4.47 -3.32
CA HIS A 90 2.96 -4.01 -3.54
C HIS A 90 1.98 -4.75 -2.62
N SER A 91 1.03 -3.99 -2.06
CA SER A 91 -0.06 -4.56 -1.29
C SER A 91 -1.06 -5.26 -2.20
N THR A 92 -1.68 -6.32 -1.69
CA THR A 92 -2.81 -6.97 -2.36
C THR A 92 -4.08 -6.14 -2.19
N GLU A 93 -5.07 -6.34 -3.07
CA GLU A 93 -6.36 -5.65 -2.94
C GLU A 93 -7.04 -5.87 -1.58
N GLN A 94 -6.87 -7.07 -1.01
CA GLN A 94 -7.41 -7.42 0.30
C GLN A 94 -6.73 -6.64 1.43
N GLU A 95 -5.41 -6.52 1.40
CA GLU A 95 -4.63 -5.75 2.37
C GLU A 95 -5.00 -4.26 2.30
N ILE A 96 -5.13 -3.73 1.08
CA ILE A 96 -5.56 -2.34 0.85
C ILE A 96 -6.96 -2.11 1.43
N ALA A 97 -7.89 -3.04 1.21
CA ALA A 97 -9.25 -2.92 1.72
C ALA A 97 -9.28 -2.91 3.26
N GLN A 98 -8.51 -3.80 3.90
CA GLN A 98 -8.41 -3.87 5.36
C GLN A 98 -7.80 -2.61 5.96
N GLU A 99 -6.73 -2.08 5.37
CA GLU A 99 -6.08 -0.87 5.88
C GLU A 99 -6.93 0.39 5.64
N LYS A 100 -7.60 0.50 4.48
CA LYS A 100 -8.57 1.58 4.23
C LYS A 100 -9.71 1.55 5.24
N GLU A 101 -10.21 0.37 5.58
CA GLU A 101 -11.23 0.20 6.61
C GLU A 101 -10.68 0.61 7.98
N ARG A 102 -9.50 0.13 8.38
CA ARG A 102 -8.85 0.51 9.64
C ARG A 102 -8.70 2.03 9.75
N ARG A 103 -8.16 2.69 8.71
CA ARG A 103 -8.02 4.15 8.64
C ARG A 103 -9.36 4.87 8.64
N PHE A 104 -10.40 4.29 8.05
CA PHE A 104 -11.75 4.84 8.11
C PHE A 104 -12.23 4.93 9.57
N PHE A 105 -12.16 3.84 10.35
CA PHE A 105 -12.55 3.86 11.77
C PHE A 105 -11.63 4.75 12.62
N ALA A 106 -10.32 4.70 12.39
CA ALA A 106 -9.34 5.47 13.18
C ALA A 106 -9.57 6.99 13.07
N ARG A 107 -10.06 7.50 11.94
CA ARG A 107 -10.43 8.93 11.79
C ARG A 107 -11.57 9.38 12.70
N HIS A 108 -12.31 8.45 13.30
CA HIS A 108 -13.38 8.69 14.25
C HIS A 108 -13.01 8.18 15.64
N ASP A 109 -11.71 8.08 15.95
CA ASP A 109 -11.16 7.62 17.25
C ASP A 109 -11.73 6.26 17.67
N ARG A 110 -11.79 5.33 16.71
CA ARG A 110 -12.34 3.98 16.86
C ARG A 110 -11.43 2.92 16.29
N ASP A 111 -11.43 1.77 16.94
CA ASP A 111 -10.83 0.56 16.38
C ASP A 111 -11.65 0.02 15.21
N ALA A 112 -11.01 -0.77 14.34
CA ALA A 112 -11.68 -1.36 13.19
C ALA A 112 -12.89 -2.21 13.61
N TRP A 113 -14.07 -1.87 13.09
CA TRP A 113 -15.37 -2.46 13.48
C TRP A 113 -15.79 -2.26 14.93
N GLU A 114 -15.24 -1.26 15.63
CA GLU A 114 -15.76 -0.82 16.92
C GLU A 114 -17.10 -0.11 16.74
N LEU A 115 -18.19 -0.87 16.76
CA LEU A 115 -19.55 -0.37 16.69
C LEU A 115 -20.07 0.00 18.09
N ARG A 116 -20.66 1.18 18.20
CA ARG A 116 -21.27 1.74 19.41
C ARG A 116 -22.77 1.88 19.23
N LYS A 117 -23.49 1.98 20.35
CA LYS A 117 -24.93 2.25 20.34
C LYS A 117 -25.22 3.56 19.61
N GLY A 118 -26.20 3.54 18.71
CA GLY A 118 -26.62 4.67 17.89
C GLY A 118 -25.93 4.78 16.53
N ASP A 119 -24.90 3.97 16.26
CA ASP A 119 -24.29 3.90 14.92
C ASP A 119 -25.30 3.45 13.89
N LEU A 120 -25.21 4.01 12.69
CA LEU A 120 -26.08 3.68 11.57
C LEU A 120 -25.33 2.77 10.60
N LEU A 121 -25.85 1.56 10.40
CA LEU A 121 -25.35 0.61 9.40
C LEU A 121 -26.32 0.55 8.23
N HIS A 122 -25.79 0.24 7.05
CA HIS A 122 -26.56 0.10 5.82
C HIS A 122 -26.37 -1.28 5.21
N GLU A 123 -27.47 -1.96 4.89
CA GLU A 123 -27.51 -3.20 4.11
C GLU A 123 -28.47 -2.99 2.92
N ASN A 124 -27.91 -2.97 1.70
CA ASN A 124 -28.63 -2.78 0.43
C ASN A 124 -29.46 -1.49 0.29
N ARG A 125 -30.68 -1.48 0.83
CA ARG A 125 -31.66 -0.36 0.75
C ARG A 125 -32.25 -0.03 2.12
N ALA A 126 -31.80 -0.71 3.17
CA ALA A 126 -32.27 -0.51 4.53
C ALA A 126 -31.11 -0.02 5.39
N SER A 127 -31.44 0.87 6.32
CA SER A 127 -30.51 1.35 7.33
C SER A 127 -30.97 0.86 8.70
N PHE A 128 -30.03 0.57 9.58
CA PHE A 128 -30.27 -0.06 10.87
C PHE A 128 -29.44 0.66 11.94
N THR A 129 -30.09 1.09 13.01
CA THR A 129 -29.41 1.70 14.16
C THR A 129 -28.96 0.61 15.14
N VAL A 130 -27.67 0.61 15.50
CA VAL A 130 -27.12 -0.26 16.53
C VAL A 130 -27.76 0.06 17.89
N ASP A 131 -28.38 -0.93 18.52
CA ASP A 131 -28.86 -0.83 19.91
C ASP A 131 -27.76 -1.28 20.87
N ILE A 132 -27.25 -2.50 20.67
CA ILE A 132 -26.30 -3.15 21.59
C ILE A 132 -25.29 -3.97 20.78
N THR A 133 -24.02 -3.83 21.15
CA THR A 133 -22.94 -4.72 20.71
C THR A 133 -22.70 -5.77 21.80
N LEU A 134 -22.81 -7.04 21.42
CA LEU A 134 -22.50 -8.21 22.25
C LEU A 134 -21.19 -8.83 21.76
N GLU A 135 -20.56 -9.67 22.58
CA GLU A 135 -19.25 -10.29 22.28
C GLU A 135 -19.17 -10.85 20.85
N ASN A 136 -20.21 -11.57 20.41
CA ASN A 136 -20.23 -12.23 19.10
C ASN A 136 -21.33 -11.74 18.15
N SER A 137 -22.05 -10.67 18.49
CA SER A 137 -23.20 -10.23 17.68
C SER A 137 -23.60 -8.78 17.92
N VAL A 138 -24.38 -8.22 16.99
CA VAL A 138 -24.92 -6.87 17.07
C VAL A 138 -26.45 -6.93 17.01
N LYS A 139 -27.10 -6.17 17.88
CA LYS A 139 -28.55 -6.02 17.94
C LYS A 139 -28.96 -4.65 17.37
N PHE A 140 -30.01 -4.61 16.56
CA PHE A 140 -30.58 -3.36 16.02
C PHE A 140 -31.89 -2.95 16.70
N GLU A 141 -32.13 -1.63 16.80
CA GLU A 141 -33.28 -1.04 17.52
C GLU A 141 -34.64 -1.45 16.93
N GLU A 142 -34.81 -1.29 15.61
CA GLU A 142 -36.14 -1.31 14.98
C GLU A 142 -36.77 -2.70 14.87
N ASN A 143 -35.95 -3.76 14.78
CA ASN A 143 -36.45 -5.10 14.41
C ASN A 143 -36.08 -6.20 15.42
N GLN A 144 -35.41 -5.88 16.53
CA GLN A 144 -34.86 -6.86 17.49
C GLN A 144 -33.99 -7.95 16.83
N LEU A 145 -33.48 -7.69 15.62
CA LEU A 145 -32.63 -8.62 14.88
C LEU A 145 -31.24 -8.64 15.51
N ILE A 146 -30.70 -9.84 15.70
CA ILE A 146 -29.36 -10.09 16.19
C ILE A 146 -28.59 -10.79 15.07
N PHE A 147 -27.46 -10.21 14.66
CA PHE A 147 -26.58 -10.82 13.66
C PHE A 147 -25.18 -11.03 14.21
N GLY A 148 -24.58 -12.17 13.88
CA GLY A 148 -23.18 -12.43 14.20
C GLY A 148 -22.23 -11.51 13.43
N TRP A 149 -21.04 -11.27 13.99
CA TRP A 149 -20.03 -10.38 13.40
C TRP A 149 -19.69 -10.69 11.95
N ASP A 150 -19.56 -11.97 11.57
CA ASP A 150 -19.26 -12.36 10.19
C ASP A 150 -20.30 -11.83 9.20
N LYS A 151 -21.58 -11.86 9.60
CA LYS A 151 -22.67 -11.32 8.78
C LYS A 151 -22.65 -9.80 8.76
N ILE A 152 -22.38 -9.16 9.90
CA ILE A 152 -22.24 -7.70 9.98
C ILE A 152 -21.13 -7.22 9.03
N LYS A 153 -19.92 -7.77 9.16
CA LYS A 153 -18.75 -7.37 8.36
C LYS A 153 -18.93 -7.64 6.86
N LYS A 154 -19.65 -8.70 6.51
CA LYS A 154 -19.87 -9.10 5.11
C LYS A 154 -20.97 -8.30 4.40
N ASN A 155 -22.06 -7.99 5.11
CA ASN A 155 -23.27 -7.49 4.47
C ASN A 155 -23.56 -6.01 4.75
N PHE A 156 -22.99 -5.46 5.81
CA PHE A 156 -23.28 -4.10 6.24
C PHE A 156 -22.09 -3.18 5.95
N LYS A 157 -22.41 -1.90 5.77
CA LYS A 157 -21.43 -0.81 5.78
C LYS A 157 -21.82 0.19 6.86
N VAL A 158 -20.85 0.78 7.55
CA VAL A 158 -21.13 1.90 8.44
C VAL A 158 -21.50 3.11 7.58
N ALA A 159 -22.73 3.61 7.74
CA ALA A 159 -23.22 4.79 7.04
C ALA A 159 -22.87 6.07 7.81
N CYS A 160 -22.97 6.03 9.14
CA CYS A 160 -22.69 7.17 10.00
C CYS A 160 -22.40 6.68 11.42
N PHE A 161 -21.34 7.19 12.04
CA PHE A 161 -21.07 6.97 13.46
C PHE A 161 -22.00 7.84 14.31
N VAL A 162 -22.36 7.36 15.51
CA VAL A 162 -23.30 8.07 16.39
C VAL A 162 -22.86 9.50 16.72
N GLU A 163 -21.56 9.75 16.81
CA GLU A 163 -20.99 11.07 17.11
C GLU A 163 -21.13 12.06 15.94
N ASP A 164 -21.31 11.58 14.71
CA ASP A 164 -21.46 12.41 13.50
C ASP A 164 -22.92 12.59 13.07
N ARG A 165 -23.87 12.02 13.83
CA ARG A 165 -25.31 12.06 13.52
C ARG A 165 -25.91 13.44 13.80
N LEU A 166 -26.31 14.14 12.74
CA LEU A 166 -26.97 15.44 12.86
C LEU A 166 -28.38 15.37 13.45
N ASP A 167 -29.07 14.24 13.32
CA ASP A 167 -30.40 14.01 13.90
C ASP A 167 -30.35 13.77 15.42
N ASN A 168 -29.16 13.57 15.98
CA ASN A 168 -28.91 13.51 17.42
C ASN A 168 -28.42 14.84 18.01
N ALA A 169 -28.20 15.88 17.19
CA ALA A 169 -27.78 17.19 17.65
C ALA A 169 -28.96 17.91 18.32
N ASN A 170 -29.09 17.74 19.64
CA ASN A 170 -29.96 18.56 20.49
C ASN A 170 -29.32 19.91 20.80
#